data_AF-A0A3D3PBI4-F1
#
_entry.id   AF-A0A3D3PBI4-F1
#
_cell.length_a   1.000
_cell.length_b   1.000
_cell.length_c   1.000
_cell.angle_alpha   90.00
_cell.angle_beta   90.00
_cell.angle_gamma   90.00
#
_symmetry.space_group_name_H-M   'P 1'
#
loop_
_entity.id
_entity.type
_entity.pdbx_description
1 polymer ?
#
loop_
_entity_poly.entity_id
_entity_poly.type
_entity_poly.pdbx_seq_one_letter_code
_entity_poly.pdbx_strand_id
1 'polypeptide(L)' 'MISLTVEDRNGERQNLDIPEGISLSLMEVLKGSDYNILATCGGMALCATCHVQVLEGLDKLPSPADPELDILDT' A
#
# COMPACT_ATOMS: atom_id res chain seq x y z
N MET A 1 15.96 -8.92 1.14
CA MET A 1 15.29 -7.66 0.80
C MET A 1 13.91 -7.99 0.25
N ILE A 2 12.92 -7.17 0.54
CA ILE A 2 11.58 -7.27 -0.07
C ILE A 2 11.59 -6.37 -1.31
N SER A 3 11.24 -6.91 -2.47
CA SER A 3 11.17 -6.14 -3.72
C SER A 3 9.72 -5.99 -4.15
N LEU A 4 9.31 -4.76 -4.46
CA LEU A 4 7.97 -4.43 -4.93
C LEU A 4 8.07 -3.69 -6.27
N THR A 5 7.10 -3.90 -7.15
CA THR A 5 6.92 -3.07 -8.34
C THR A 5 5.67 -2.21 -8.15
N VAL A 6 5.82 -0.90 -8.26
CA VAL A 6 4.72 0.06 -8.14
C VAL A 6 4.41 0.60 -9.53
N GLU A 7 3.15 0.50 -9.93
CA GLU A 7 2.62 1.13 -11.14
C GLU A 7 1.92 2.44 -10.75
N ASP A 8 2.33 3.55 -11.34
CA ASP A 8 1.70 4.84 -11.12
C ASP A 8 0.43 5.01 -11.97
N ARG A 9 -0.24 6.17 -11.85
CA ARG A 9 -1.47 6.45 -12.61
C ARG A 9 -1.26 6.63 -14.12
N ASN A 10 -0.01 6.80 -14.56
CA ASN A 10 0.38 6.92 -15.96
C ASN A 10 0.79 5.56 -16.56
N GLY A 11 0.81 4.49 -15.74
CA GLY A 11 1.28 3.16 -16.12
C GLY A 11 2.80 3.00 -16.05
N GLU A 12 3.54 3.98 -15.52
CA GLU A 12 4.97 3.87 -15.30
C GLU A 12 5.23 2.90 -14.13
N ARG A 13 6.14 1.95 -14.34
CA ARG A 13 6.50 0.94 -13.34
C ARG A 13 7.87 1.21 -12.78
N GLN A 14 7.97 1.25 -11.46
CA GLN A 14 9.22 1.42 -10.75
C GLN A 14 9.41 0.30 -9.72
N ASN A 15 10.64 -0.17 -9.59
CA ASN A 15 11.00 -1.15 -8.57
C ASN A 15 11.43 -0.43 -7.30
N LEU A 16 10.97 -0.94 -6.16
CA LEU A 16 11.30 -0.45 -4.84
C LEU A 16 11.83 -1.60 -3.99
N ASP A 17 13.06 -1.43 -3.50
CA ASP A 17 13.70 -2.40 -2.62
C ASP A 17 13.64 -1.92 -1.17
N ILE A 18 13.04 -2.75 -0.33
CA ILE A 18 12.81 -2.48 1.09
C ILE A 18 13.70 -3.41 1.90
N PRO A 19 14.49 -2.89 2.85
CA PRO A 19 15.27 -3.73 3.74
C PRO A 19 14.36 -4.64 4.56
N GLU A 20 14.77 -5.90 4.72
CA GLU A 20 14.07 -6.81 5.65
C GLU A 20 14.30 -6.38 7.10
N GLY A 21 13.35 -6.70 7.98
CA GLY A 21 13.46 -6.41 9.41
C GLY A 21 13.03 -5.00 9.82
N ILE A 22 12.49 -4.21 8.89
CA ILE A 22 11.83 -2.94 9.21
C ILE A 22 10.32 -3.18 9.31
N SER A 23 9.72 -2.78 10.43
CA SER A 23 8.28 -2.89 10.67
C SER A 23 7.53 -1.68 10.07
N LEU A 24 7.58 -1.53 8.75
CA LEU A 24 6.79 -0.52 8.01
C LEU A 24 5.67 -1.19 7.23
N SER A 25 4.51 -0.55 7.21
CA SER A 25 3.42 -0.89 6.31
C SER A 25 3.72 -0.45 4.87
N LEU A 26 3.04 -1.05 3.89
CA LEU A 26 3.14 -0.64 2.48
C LEU A 26 2.78 0.85 2.30
N MET A 27 1.77 1.33 3.03
CA MET A 27 1.36 2.73 3.04
C MET A 27 2.51 3.67 3.44
N GLU A 28 3.22 3.36 4.52
CA GLU A 28 4.34 4.18 5.01
C GLU A 28 5.51 4.16 4.03
N VAL A 29 5.80 3.00 3.45
CA VAL A 29 6.85 2.86 2.44
C VAL A 29 6.55 3.71 1.21
N LEU A 30 5.34 3.62 0.67
CA LEU A 30 4.95 4.40 -0.52
C LEU A 30 4.93 5.90 -0.23
N LYS A 31 4.40 6.31 0.92
CA LYS A 31 4.40 7.71 1.35
C LYS A 31 5.82 8.26 1.56
N GLY A 32 6.70 7.47 2.18
CA GLY A 32 8.10 7.82 2.39
C GLY A 32 8.94 7.81 1.11
N SER A 33 8.43 7.17 0.05
CA SER A 33 9.03 7.13 -1.29
C SER A 33 8.38 8.13 -2.26
N ASP A 34 7.71 9.17 -1.73
CA ASP A 34 7.07 10.27 -2.47
C ASP A 34 5.97 9.87 -3.47
N TYR A 35 5.37 8.68 -3.32
CA TYR A 35 4.16 8.33 -4.07
C TYR A 35 2.94 9.10 -3.54
N ASN A 36 1.92 9.26 -4.37
CA ASN A 36 0.69 9.98 -4.05
C ASN A 36 -0.22 9.22 -3.05
N ILE A 37 0.26 9.09 -1.82
CA ILE A 37 -0.40 8.45 -0.68
C ILE A 37 -0.56 9.50 0.42
N LEU A 38 -1.80 9.99 0.61
CA LEU A 38 -2.05 11.02 1.62
C LEU A 38 -1.93 10.46 3.03
N ALA A 39 -2.40 9.22 3.23
CA ALA A 39 -2.44 8.53 4.52
C ALA A 39 -3.05 9.38 5.65
N THR A 40 -4.20 9.99 5.39
CA THR A 40 -4.84 10.98 6.28
C THR A 40 -5.07 10.46 7.69
N CYS A 41 -5.46 9.18 7.85
CA CYS A 41 -5.70 8.57 9.16
C CYS A 41 -4.46 7.91 9.79
N GLY A 42 -3.30 7.92 9.13
CA GLY A 42 -2.07 7.31 9.68
C GLY A 42 -2.15 5.80 9.93
N GLY A 43 -2.96 5.05 9.18
CA GLY A 43 -3.07 3.59 9.31
C GLY A 43 -4.08 3.10 10.34
N MET A 44 -5.00 3.96 10.78
CA MET A 44 -6.07 3.60 11.73
C MET A 44 -7.32 2.97 11.08
N ALA A 45 -7.29 2.65 9.78
CA ALA A 45 -8.46 2.17 9.01
C ALA A 45 -9.70 3.10 9.14
N LEU A 46 -9.49 4.42 9.03
CA LEU A 46 -10.55 5.45 9.09
C LEU A 46 -10.66 6.28 7.81
N CYS A 47 -9.90 5.96 6.77
CA CYS A 47 -9.95 6.63 5.46
C CYS A 47 -9.45 5.70 4.35
N ALA A 48 -9.81 5.97 3.09
CA ALA A 48 -9.34 5.21 1.92
C ALA A 48 -8.15 5.85 1.18
N THR A 49 -7.47 6.82 1.80
CA THR A 49 -6.45 7.64 1.11
C THR A 49 -5.09 6.96 0.90
N CYS A 50 -4.95 5.71 1.33
CA CYS A 50 -3.81 4.83 1.03
C CYS A 50 -4.18 3.67 0.12
N HIS A 51 -5.36 3.72 -0.52
CA HIS A 51 -5.85 2.69 -1.42
C HIS A 51 -4.86 2.42 -2.57
N VAL A 52 -4.63 1.13 -2.83
CA VAL A 52 -3.81 0.61 -3.93
C VAL A 52 -4.53 -0.56 -4.57
N GLN A 53 -4.22 -0.82 -5.84
CA GLN A 53 -4.64 -2.06 -6.51
C GLN A 53 -3.47 -3.05 -6.53
N VAL A 54 -3.71 -4.27 -6.04
CA VAL A 54 -2.72 -5.34 -6.11
C VAL A 54 -2.85 -6.04 -7.46
N LEU A 55 -1.88 -5.82 -8.35
CA LEU A 55 -1.85 -6.42 -9.69
C LEU A 55 -1.35 -7.87 -9.68
N GLU A 56 -0.46 -8.22 -8.75
CA GLU A 56 0.11 -9.56 -8.59
C GLU A 56 0.40 -9.84 -7.11
N GLY A 57 0.24 -11.11 -6.68
CA GLY A 57 0.62 -11.56 -5.35
C GLY A 57 -0.42 -11.37 -4.24
N LEU A 58 -1.65 -11.00 -4.60
CA LEU A 58 -2.78 -10.89 -3.66
C LEU A 58 -3.04 -12.20 -2.90
N ASP A 59 -2.82 -13.34 -3.56
CA ASP A 59 -2.95 -14.70 -3.00
C ASP A 59 -1.98 -14.98 -1.84
N LYS A 60 -0.93 -14.18 -1.69
CA LYS A 60 0.08 -14.29 -0.63
C LYS A 60 -0.21 -13.38 0.56
N LEU A 61 -1.25 -12.53 0.47
CA LEU A 61 -1.67 -11.64 1.54
C LEU A 61 -2.83 -12.28 2.32
N PRO A 62 -2.98 -11.95 3.61
CA PRO A 62 -4.20 -12.28 4.33
C PRO A 62 -5.41 -11.59 3.65
N SER A 63 -6.59 -12.17 3.83
CA SER A 63 -7.82 -11.48 3.44
C SER A 63 -7.92 -10.13 4.17
N PRO A 64 -8.43 -9.08 3.49
CA PRO A 64 -8.63 -7.78 4.13
C PRO A 64 -9.57 -7.93 5.32
N ALA A 65 -9.35 -7.12 6.35
CA ALA A 65 -10.18 -7.13 7.55
C ALA A 65 -11.47 -6.33 7.33
N ASP A 66 -12.53 -6.62 8.10
CA ASP A 66 -13.81 -5.90 7.97
C ASP A 66 -13.66 -4.36 8.03
N PRO A 67 -12.88 -3.77 8.97
CA PRO A 67 -12.70 -2.30 9.01
C PRO A 67 -11.98 -1.73 7.78
N GLU A 68 -11.15 -2.53 7.11
CA GLU A 68 -10.50 -2.13 5.86
C GLU A 68 -11.53 -2.11 4.72
N LEU A 69 -12.35 -3.15 4.61
CA LEU A 69 -13.38 -3.27 3.59
C LEU A 69 -14.45 -2.18 3.71
N ASP A 70 -14.95 -1.93 4.92
CA ASP A 70 -16.00 -0.93 5.19
C ASP A 70 -15.63 0.47 4.66
N ILE A 71 -14.34 0.82 4.74
CA ILE A 71 -13.83 2.12 4.28
C ILE A 71 -13.57 2.15 2.77
N LEU A 72 -13.27 1.01 2.16
CA LEU A 72 -13.05 0.91 0.70
C LEU A 72 -14.36 0.96 -0.09
N ASP A 73 -15.48 0.57 0.53
CA ASP A 73 -16.81 0.59 -0.08
C ASP A 73 -17.47 1.99 -0.08
N THR A 74 -16.79 3.02 0.43
CA THR A 74 -17.28 4.41 0.52
C THR A 74 -16.72 5.30 -0.57
#